data_AF-A0A7J6JWQ7-F1
#
_entry.id   AF-A0A7J6JWQ7-F1
#
_cell.length_a   1.000
_cell.length_b   1.000
_cell.length_c   1.000
_cell.angle_alpha   90.00
_cell.angle_beta   90.00
_cell.angle_gamma   90.00
#
_symmetry.space_group_name_H-M   'P 1'
#
loop_
_entity.id
_entity.type
_entity.pdbx_description
1 polymer ?
#
loop_
_entity_poly.entity_id
_entity_poly.type
_entity_poly.pdbx_seq_one_letter_code
_entity_poly.pdbx_strand_id
1 'polypeptide(L)'
;MCRPAYRPRQLDDEALSLGLQYRQVLGIPIRVVEVDGSLPVTCLGFSEQTPRSVCCETPTPTPCSLCESPCHSRPPAKDATSVPHHHMIDGAEVALPHHERLRTTVFFIHGLGGRAGQFRHQIHFLAQRGCRCIAVDLPGHGESRLVPYDSSMFTLDKSRKIVKTIFDEMSNTRTCKRVNGTDGGEKELGVRGSRLRRHAVVVGHSLGSLFALTLFADLEKEGRNAEVSGIVLIGALGAYPHTGVQRLLLSCIPAFVLELVRGLIKRQVQRQLYHPVTLQHNTRLVFAEDSVTRQNPMHVILSTLLDLQTSRPKKFLEEGIGAYHEVPQRPSILLLTGEKDAVCPMRDNAVLLKRELLGLSRASVKQRCHGAEERHGAKKQAPTDNKSRPHTWEDLRELSETTVANGTEKTKQEVTHEHRLGPNDVPNRGATRKSHTVESENDARPDVEVDVIPCTGHNCMLEDPYTTNRMLWDFIKKVTRNSCGTSNVNNS
;
A
#
# COMPACT_ATOMS: atom_id res chain seq x y z
N MET A 1 -11.42 -25.33 23.67
CA MET A 1 -12.09 -24.25 22.92
C MET A 1 -13.05 -24.88 21.93
N CYS A 2 -14.36 -24.69 22.07
CA CYS A 2 -15.33 -25.18 21.08
C CYS A 2 -15.12 -24.41 19.77
N ARG A 3 -14.84 -25.12 18.67
CA ARG A 3 -14.83 -24.50 17.34
C ARG A 3 -16.21 -23.88 17.09
N PRO A 4 -16.31 -22.66 16.54
CA PRO A 4 -17.61 -22.13 16.13
C PRO A 4 -18.28 -23.14 15.20
N ALA A 5 -19.60 -23.33 15.36
CA ALA A 5 -20.37 -24.35 14.66
C ALA A 5 -20.33 -24.23 13.11
N TYR A 6 -19.76 -23.14 12.58
CA TYR A 6 -19.56 -22.94 11.16
C TYR A 6 -18.27 -22.13 10.90
N ARG A 7 -17.25 -22.79 10.32
CA ARG A 7 -16.06 -22.16 9.75
C ARG A 7 -16.19 -22.21 8.21
N PRO A 8 -16.12 -21.08 7.49
CA PRO A 8 -16.12 -21.06 6.02
C PRO A 8 -14.96 -21.87 5.47
N ARG A 9 -15.23 -22.70 4.45
CA ARG A 9 -14.22 -23.54 3.77
C ARG A 9 -13.01 -22.75 3.29
N GLN A 10 -13.21 -21.52 2.82
CA GLN A 10 -12.13 -20.64 2.39
C GLN A 10 -11.05 -20.41 3.47
N LEU A 11 -11.43 -20.38 4.76
CA LEU A 11 -10.45 -20.26 5.84
C LEU A 11 -9.66 -21.55 6.06
N ASP A 12 -10.28 -22.71 5.81
CA ASP A 12 -9.60 -24.00 5.84
C ASP A 12 -8.65 -24.14 4.65
N ASP A 13 -9.08 -23.74 3.46
CA ASP A 13 -8.25 -23.77 2.24
C ASP A 13 -7.06 -22.83 2.37
N GLU A 14 -7.27 -21.61 2.88
CA GLU A 14 -6.20 -20.65 3.14
C GLU A 14 -5.27 -21.14 4.26
N ALA A 15 -5.82 -21.79 5.30
CA ALA A 15 -5.02 -22.38 6.35
C ALA A 15 -4.07 -23.47 5.83
N LEU A 16 -4.56 -24.27 4.87
CA LEU A 16 -3.78 -25.29 4.20
C LEU A 16 -2.74 -24.68 3.26
N SER A 17 -3.08 -23.61 2.53
CA SER A 17 -2.18 -23.02 1.53
C SER A 17 -1.12 -22.10 2.11
N LEU A 18 -1.46 -21.30 3.13
CA LEU A 18 -0.57 -20.30 3.75
C LEU A 18 0.09 -20.81 5.03
N GLY A 19 -0.40 -21.92 5.59
CA GLY A 19 -0.03 -22.37 6.93
C GLY A 19 -0.68 -21.51 8.02
N LEU A 20 -1.44 -22.14 8.92
CA LEU A 20 -1.88 -21.48 10.14
C LEU A 20 -0.76 -21.49 11.17
N GLN A 21 -0.30 -20.30 11.55
CA GLN A 21 0.54 -20.14 12.73
C GLN A 21 -0.12 -19.16 13.70
N TYR A 22 -0.05 -19.49 14.98
CA TYR A 22 -0.47 -18.60 16.07
C TYR A 22 0.75 -18.27 16.91
N ARG A 23 0.83 -17.02 17.35
CA ARG A 23 1.84 -16.52 18.28
C ARG A 23 1.16 -15.87 19.47
N GLN A 24 1.74 -16.03 20.65
CA GLN A 24 1.32 -15.31 21.85
C GLN A 24 2.07 -13.98 21.90
N VAL A 25 1.37 -12.90 21.60
CA VAL A 25 1.96 -11.56 21.52
C VAL A 25 1.33 -10.70 22.59
N LEU A 26 2.10 -10.29 23.59
CA LEU A 26 1.59 -9.55 24.77
C LEU A 26 0.41 -10.28 25.46
N GLY A 27 0.47 -11.61 25.53
CA GLY A 27 -0.56 -12.46 26.12
C GLY A 27 -1.81 -12.66 25.25
N ILE A 28 -1.75 -12.24 23.99
CA ILE A 28 -2.86 -12.34 23.04
C ILE A 28 -2.51 -13.35 21.94
N PRO A 29 -3.38 -14.34 21.65
CA PRO A 29 -3.19 -15.20 20.49
C PRO A 29 -3.44 -14.40 19.21
N ILE A 30 -2.38 -14.18 18.45
CA ILE A 30 -2.42 -13.52 17.15
C ILE A 30 -2.13 -14.55 16.07
N ARG A 31 -2.99 -14.62 15.05
CA ARG A 31 -2.68 -15.37 13.82
C ARG A 31 -1.63 -14.61 13.03
N VAL A 32 -0.58 -15.32 12.68
CA VAL A 32 0.44 -14.86 11.74
C VAL A 32 0.56 -15.89 10.62
N VAL A 33 0.53 -15.41 9.39
CA VAL A 33 0.87 -16.17 8.20
C VAL A 33 2.34 -15.93 7.90
N GLU A 34 3.10 -17.00 7.77
CA GLU A 34 4.49 -16.94 7.34
C GLU A 34 4.70 -17.94 6.21
N VAL A 35 5.07 -17.43 5.05
CA VAL A 35 5.39 -18.24 3.86
C VAL A 35 6.83 -17.93 3.46
N ASP A 36 7.66 -18.96 3.48
CA ASP A 36 9.05 -18.88 3.04
C ASP A 36 9.21 -19.58 1.68
N GLY A 37 9.82 -18.88 0.71
CA GLY A 37 9.98 -19.35 -0.67
C GLY A 37 10.84 -20.60 -0.84
N SER A 38 11.40 -21.17 0.24
CA SER A 38 12.10 -22.47 0.21
C SER A 38 11.18 -23.67 0.09
N LEU A 39 9.90 -23.56 0.45
CA LEU A 39 8.97 -24.67 0.36
C LEU A 39 8.19 -24.58 -0.95
N PRO A 40 7.89 -25.71 -1.61
CA PRO A 40 7.02 -25.73 -2.78
C PRO A 40 5.65 -25.18 -2.36
N VAL A 41 5.36 -23.96 -2.80
CA VAL A 41 4.08 -23.31 -2.56
C VAL A 41 3.04 -24.05 -3.40
N THR A 42 2.10 -24.74 -2.75
CA THR A 42 0.96 -25.34 -3.44
C THR A 42 0.24 -24.25 -4.22
N CYS A 43 0.22 -24.36 -5.55
CA CYS A 43 -0.42 -23.38 -6.41
C CYS A 43 -1.89 -23.20 -5.99
N LEU A 44 -2.35 -21.95 -5.87
CA LEU A 44 -3.78 -21.67 -5.73
C LEU A 44 -4.51 -22.32 -6.91
N GLY A 45 -5.50 -23.18 -6.62
CA GLY A 45 -6.25 -23.89 -7.65
C GLY A 45 -6.89 -22.91 -8.66
N PHE A 46 -6.97 -23.33 -9.93
CA PHE A 46 -7.48 -22.50 -11.05
C PHE A 46 -8.89 -21.90 -10.83
N SER A 47 -9.67 -22.43 -9.88
CA SER A 47 -11.03 -21.96 -9.58
C SER A 47 -11.10 -20.58 -8.90
N GLU A 48 -10.00 -20.02 -8.41
CA GLU A 48 -9.96 -18.71 -7.74
C GLU A 48 -9.31 -17.60 -8.56
N GLN A 49 -8.84 -17.89 -9.78
CA GLN A 49 -8.36 -16.82 -10.65
C GLN A 49 -9.55 -15.96 -11.07
N THR A 50 -9.44 -14.65 -10.83
CA THR A 50 -10.38 -13.68 -11.39
C THR A 50 -10.53 -13.94 -12.88
N PRO A 51 -11.75 -13.86 -13.45
CA PRO A 51 -11.92 -13.99 -14.90
C PRO A 51 -10.91 -13.06 -15.57
N ARG A 52 -10.12 -13.61 -16.51
CA ARG A 52 -9.14 -12.83 -17.28
C ARG A 52 -9.79 -11.52 -17.71
N SER A 53 -9.05 -10.43 -17.52
CA SER A 53 -9.49 -9.05 -17.71
C SER A 53 -10.56 -8.96 -18.80
N VAL A 54 -11.75 -8.53 -18.40
CA VAL A 54 -12.67 -7.85 -19.31
C VAL A 54 -11.95 -6.54 -19.67
N CYS A 55 -10.94 -6.63 -20.52
CA CYS A 55 -10.54 -5.49 -21.32
C CYS A 55 -11.79 -5.10 -22.06
N CYS A 56 -12.18 -3.84 -21.93
CA CYS A 56 -13.20 -3.23 -22.75
C CYS A 56 -12.79 -3.42 -24.22
N GLU A 57 -13.21 -4.52 -24.84
CA GLU A 57 -13.24 -4.64 -26.28
C GLU A 57 -14.22 -3.56 -26.73
N THR A 58 -13.68 -2.49 -27.31
CA THR A 58 -14.49 -1.50 -28.02
C THR A 58 -15.36 -2.24 -29.03
N PRO A 59 -16.68 -2.03 -29.04
CA PRO A 59 -17.56 -2.72 -29.96
C PRO A 59 -17.14 -2.38 -31.39
N THR A 60 -16.72 -3.39 -32.13
CA THR A 60 -16.52 -3.27 -33.58
C THR A 60 -17.89 -2.98 -34.21
N PRO A 61 -17.99 -2.02 -35.15
CA PRO A 61 -19.25 -1.70 -35.79
C PRO A 61 -19.71 -2.88 -36.65
N THR A 62 -20.92 -3.36 -36.38
CA THR A 62 -21.61 -4.38 -37.17
C THR A 62 -21.84 -3.87 -38.60
N PRO A 63 -21.46 -4.62 -39.66
CA PRO A 63 -21.89 -4.27 -41.01
C PRO A 63 -23.36 -4.68 -41.23
N CYS A 64 -24.14 -3.78 -41.81
CA CYS A 64 -25.51 -3.98 -42.24
C CYS A 64 -25.66 -5.21 -43.17
N SER A 65 -26.64 -6.05 -42.88
CA SER A 65 -27.06 -7.18 -43.71
C SER A 65 -28.33 -6.85 -44.50
N LEU A 66 -28.18 -6.57 -45.80
CA LEU A 66 -29.25 -6.70 -46.80
C LEU A 66 -28.65 -7.18 -48.13
N CYS A 67 -28.67 -8.50 -48.34
CA CYS A 67 -28.83 -9.14 -49.65
C CYS A 67 -29.14 -10.62 -49.43
N GLU A 68 -30.37 -10.99 -49.79
CA GLU A 68 -30.83 -12.37 -49.92
C GLU A 68 -30.40 -12.93 -51.28
N SER A 69 -29.82 -14.13 -51.33
CA SER A 69 -30.25 -15.24 -52.21
C SER A 69 -29.37 -16.48 -52.04
N PRO A 70 -29.93 -17.70 -52.26
CA PRO A 70 -29.32 -18.97 -51.86
C PRO A 70 -28.68 -19.71 -53.04
N CYS A 71 -27.42 -20.14 -52.91
CA CYS A 71 -26.81 -21.09 -53.83
C CYS A 71 -25.94 -22.11 -53.10
N HIS A 72 -26.23 -23.37 -53.43
CA HIS A 72 -25.57 -24.61 -53.08
C HIS A 72 -24.03 -24.54 -53.08
N SER A 73 -23.40 -25.07 -52.04
CA SER A 73 -22.47 -26.20 -52.15
C SER A 73 -21.86 -26.54 -50.77
N ARG A 74 -21.83 -27.84 -50.49
CA ARG A 74 -21.33 -28.46 -49.27
C ARG A 74 -19.81 -28.63 -49.39
N PRO A 75 -18.96 -28.04 -48.54
CA PRO A 75 -17.54 -28.35 -48.54
C PRO A 75 -17.26 -29.59 -47.67
N PRO A 76 -16.19 -30.35 -47.98
CA PRO A 76 -15.85 -31.55 -47.24
C PRO A 76 -15.24 -31.19 -45.87
N ALA A 77 -15.49 -32.07 -44.91
CA ALA A 77 -14.88 -32.05 -43.58
C ALA A 77 -13.36 -31.94 -43.70
N LYS A 78 -12.79 -30.89 -43.09
CA LYS A 78 -11.36 -30.76 -42.85
C LYS A 78 -11.10 -30.80 -41.35
N ASP A 79 -10.01 -31.47 -41.03
CA ASP A 79 -9.60 -31.97 -39.74
C ASP A 79 -9.57 -30.92 -38.63
N ALA A 80 -10.12 -31.34 -37.49
CA ALA A 80 -10.00 -30.67 -36.22
C ALA A 80 -8.63 -31.01 -35.58
N THR A 81 -7.57 -30.31 -35.96
CA THR A 81 -6.34 -30.24 -35.15
C THR A 81 -5.56 -28.95 -35.46
N SER A 82 -5.90 -27.87 -34.77
CA SER A 82 -4.93 -26.82 -34.44
C SER A 82 -5.47 -25.98 -33.30
N VAL A 83 -5.13 -26.39 -32.07
CA VAL A 83 -5.20 -25.52 -30.90
C VAL A 83 -4.29 -24.33 -31.18
N PRO A 84 -4.75 -23.08 -31.00
CA PRO A 84 -3.89 -21.92 -31.21
C PRO A 84 -2.71 -22.00 -30.24
N HIS A 85 -1.50 -21.97 -30.80
CA HIS A 85 -0.25 -21.83 -30.06
C HIS A 85 -0.38 -20.64 -29.10
N HIS A 86 -0.45 -20.95 -27.82
CA HIS A 86 -0.20 -19.97 -26.79
C HIS A 86 1.18 -19.36 -27.06
N HIS A 87 1.23 -18.04 -27.23
CA HIS A 87 2.43 -17.25 -27.03
C HIS A 87 2.96 -17.59 -25.63
N MET A 88 3.90 -18.53 -25.57
CA MET A 88 4.82 -18.61 -24.45
C MET A 88 5.58 -17.30 -24.46
N ILE A 89 5.39 -16.52 -23.40
CA ILE A 89 6.29 -15.43 -23.08
C ILE A 89 7.62 -16.12 -22.74
N ASP A 90 8.51 -16.21 -23.73
CA ASP A 90 9.92 -16.54 -23.55
C ASP A 90 10.59 -15.37 -22.80
N GLY A 91 10.30 -15.29 -21.50
CA GLY A 91 11.10 -14.57 -20.54
C GLY A 91 11.96 -15.60 -19.84
N ALA A 92 13.14 -15.89 -20.39
CA ALA A 92 14.20 -16.56 -19.65
C ALA A 92 14.53 -15.69 -18.42
N GLU A 93 13.82 -15.93 -17.33
CA GLU A 93 14.04 -15.27 -16.05
C GLU A 93 15.41 -15.74 -15.57
N VAL A 94 16.40 -14.86 -15.70
CA VAL A 94 17.77 -15.05 -15.24
C VAL A 94 17.69 -15.53 -13.80
N ALA A 95 17.89 -16.83 -13.60
CA ALA A 95 17.99 -17.43 -12.28
C ALA A 95 19.20 -16.78 -11.61
N LEU A 96 18.96 -15.82 -10.72
CA LEU A 96 20.04 -15.16 -9.98
C LEU A 96 20.88 -16.26 -9.29
N PRO A 97 22.22 -16.22 -9.33
CA PRO A 97 23.04 -17.29 -8.79
C PRO A 97 22.70 -17.64 -7.33
N HIS A 98 22.84 -18.93 -6.98
CA HIS A 98 22.46 -19.56 -5.71
C HIS A 98 23.24 -19.10 -4.46
N HIS A 99 24.05 -18.05 -4.55
CA HIS A 99 24.77 -17.51 -3.39
C HIS A 99 23.81 -16.88 -2.40
N GLU A 100 23.65 -17.50 -1.22
CA GLU A 100 23.15 -16.94 0.05
C GLU A 100 22.25 -15.71 -0.09
N ARG A 101 21.21 -15.82 -0.94
CA ARG A 101 20.40 -14.67 -1.31
C ARG A 101 19.76 -14.15 -0.03
N LEU A 102 20.12 -12.92 0.35
CA LEU A 102 19.39 -12.12 1.31
C LEU A 102 17.90 -12.18 0.93
N ARG A 103 17.14 -13.02 1.63
CA ARG A 103 15.70 -13.12 1.43
C ARG A 103 15.10 -11.83 1.95
N THR A 104 14.68 -10.96 1.03
CA THR A 104 13.89 -9.78 1.38
C THR A 104 12.64 -10.27 2.10
N THR A 105 12.43 -9.78 3.32
CA THR A 105 11.21 -10.05 4.08
C THR A 105 10.14 -9.04 3.67
N VAL A 106 8.93 -9.48 3.37
CA VAL A 106 7.79 -8.61 3.06
C VAL A 106 6.77 -8.76 4.17
N PHE A 107 6.51 -7.70 4.92
CA PHE A 107 5.67 -7.69 6.11
C PHE A 107 4.36 -6.96 5.84
N PHE A 108 3.25 -7.69 5.81
CA PHE A 108 1.92 -7.21 5.44
C PHE A 108 1.05 -6.90 6.67
N ILE A 109 0.40 -5.74 6.63
CA ILE A 109 -0.52 -5.24 7.66
C ILE A 109 -1.84 -4.84 7.00
N HIS A 110 -2.93 -5.52 7.35
CA HIS A 110 -4.24 -5.26 6.76
C HIS A 110 -4.97 -4.06 7.39
N GLY A 111 -6.05 -3.62 6.74
CA GLY A 111 -6.90 -2.52 7.19
C GLY A 111 -8.02 -2.89 8.17
N LEU A 112 -8.86 -1.91 8.51
CA LEU A 112 -10.04 -2.11 9.36
C LEU A 112 -10.99 -3.14 8.73
N GLY A 113 -11.45 -4.10 9.53
CA GLY A 113 -12.34 -5.18 9.04
C GLY A 113 -11.65 -6.17 8.10
N GLY A 114 -10.33 -6.05 7.92
CA GLY A 114 -9.51 -6.91 7.09
C GLY A 114 -9.03 -8.19 7.77
N ARG A 115 -8.07 -8.86 7.12
CA ARG A 115 -7.32 -10.04 7.59
C ARG A 115 -6.05 -10.26 6.74
N ALA A 116 -5.10 -11.03 7.23
CA ALA A 116 -3.87 -11.41 6.52
C ALA A 116 -4.15 -12.04 5.15
N GLY A 117 -5.23 -12.83 5.04
CA GLY A 117 -5.66 -13.48 3.80
C GLY A 117 -6.06 -12.55 2.65
N GLN A 118 -6.25 -11.25 2.90
CA GLN A 118 -6.45 -10.26 1.84
C GLN A 118 -5.22 -10.11 0.95
N PHE A 119 -4.04 -10.48 1.45
CA PHE A 119 -2.79 -10.45 0.70
C PHE A 119 -2.41 -11.80 0.10
N ARG A 120 -3.30 -12.81 0.10
CA ARG A 120 -2.96 -14.18 -0.33
C ARG A 120 -2.33 -14.23 -1.72
N HIS A 121 -2.83 -13.45 -2.67
CA HIS A 121 -2.31 -13.41 -4.04
C HIS A 121 -0.90 -12.81 -4.09
N GLN A 122 -0.63 -11.79 -3.28
CA GLN A 122 0.67 -11.13 -3.17
C GLN A 122 1.69 -12.04 -2.45
N ILE A 123 1.27 -12.66 -1.34
CA ILE A 123 2.10 -13.59 -0.56
C ILE A 123 2.57 -14.75 -1.43
N HIS A 124 1.65 -15.45 -2.10
CA HIS A 124 2.02 -16.57 -2.97
C HIS A 124 2.95 -16.13 -4.11
N PHE A 125 2.63 -15.02 -4.78
CA PHE A 125 3.41 -14.52 -5.92
C PHE A 125 4.85 -14.11 -5.53
N LEU A 126 5.02 -13.45 -4.38
CA LEU A 126 6.33 -13.01 -3.90
C LEU A 126 7.13 -14.15 -3.28
N ALA A 127 6.49 -15.07 -2.56
CA ALA A 127 7.14 -16.25 -2.02
C ALA A 127 7.75 -17.13 -3.13
N GLN A 128 7.03 -17.33 -4.23
CA GLN A 128 7.54 -18.03 -5.43
C GLN A 128 8.77 -17.34 -6.05
N ARG A 129 9.01 -16.06 -5.75
CA ARG A 129 10.16 -15.26 -6.22
C ARG A 129 11.27 -15.15 -5.17
N GLY A 130 11.20 -15.94 -4.11
CA GLY A 130 12.22 -16.02 -3.07
C GLY A 130 12.12 -14.95 -1.98
N CYS A 131 11.02 -14.20 -1.92
CA CYS A 131 10.72 -13.37 -0.76
C CYS A 131 10.24 -14.25 0.40
N ARG A 132 10.50 -13.80 1.63
CA ARG A 132 9.83 -14.33 2.82
C ARG A 132 8.66 -13.42 3.15
N CYS A 133 7.44 -13.94 3.16
CA CYS A 133 6.25 -13.14 3.38
C CYS A 133 5.67 -13.40 4.77
N ILE A 134 5.40 -12.34 5.52
CA ILE A 134 4.75 -12.39 6.83
C ILE A 134 3.51 -11.52 6.76
N ALA A 135 2.36 -12.03 7.16
CA ALA A 135 1.11 -11.26 7.24
C ALA A 135 0.40 -11.53 8.55
N VAL A 136 -0.14 -10.50 9.19
CA VAL A 136 -0.71 -10.60 10.55
C VAL A 136 -2.20 -10.30 10.54
N ASP A 137 -2.98 -11.06 11.31
CA ASP A 137 -4.36 -10.68 11.65
C ASP A 137 -4.30 -9.73 12.87
N LEU A 138 -4.78 -8.50 12.73
CA LEU A 138 -4.87 -7.52 13.82
C LEU A 138 -5.80 -8.03 14.95
N PRO A 139 -5.66 -7.51 16.18
CA PRO A 139 -6.51 -7.93 17.30
C PRO A 139 -8.00 -7.84 16.97
N GLY A 140 -8.73 -8.93 17.22
CA GLY A 140 -10.18 -9.03 16.96
C GLY A 140 -10.57 -9.19 15.49
N HIS A 141 -9.59 -9.28 14.58
CA HIS A 141 -9.80 -9.47 13.16
C HIS A 141 -9.42 -10.89 12.72
N GLY A 142 -10.09 -11.39 11.68
CA GLY A 142 -9.81 -12.70 11.10
C GLY A 142 -9.88 -13.82 12.15
N GLU A 143 -8.77 -14.52 12.32
CA GLU A 143 -8.61 -15.61 13.30
C GLU A 143 -7.91 -15.15 14.59
N SER A 144 -7.48 -13.89 14.71
CA SER A 144 -6.96 -13.26 15.94
C SER A 144 -8.08 -12.85 16.90
N ARG A 145 -9.00 -13.79 17.19
CA ARG A 145 -10.17 -13.53 18.03
C ARG A 145 -9.78 -13.43 19.50
N LEU A 146 -10.31 -12.41 20.19
CA LEU A 146 -10.08 -12.21 21.63
C LEU A 146 -11.27 -12.69 22.44
N VAL A 147 -11.01 -13.54 23.43
CA VAL A 147 -11.98 -13.97 24.44
C VAL A 147 -11.26 -14.05 25.79
N PRO A 148 -11.73 -13.38 26.86
CA PRO A 148 -12.90 -12.50 26.92
C PRO A 148 -12.72 -11.18 26.15
N TYR A 149 -13.83 -10.52 25.84
CA TYR A 149 -13.82 -9.22 25.18
C TYR A 149 -13.39 -8.12 26.16
N ASP A 150 -12.36 -7.37 25.78
CA ASP A 150 -11.94 -6.13 26.45
C ASP A 150 -11.75 -5.05 25.38
N SER A 151 -12.60 -4.02 25.40
CA SER A 151 -12.54 -2.91 24.44
C SER A 151 -11.20 -2.18 24.43
N SER A 152 -10.45 -2.20 25.55
CA SER A 152 -9.14 -1.56 25.65
C SER A 152 -8.08 -2.22 24.75
N MET A 153 -8.32 -3.46 24.34
CA MET A 153 -7.42 -4.23 23.47
C MET A 153 -7.47 -3.79 22.00
N PHE A 154 -8.53 -3.09 21.58
CA PHE A 154 -8.73 -2.68 20.17
C PHE A 154 -8.35 -1.22 19.90
N THR A 155 -7.54 -0.63 20.78
CA THR A 155 -6.97 0.70 20.58
C THR A 155 -5.85 0.66 19.53
N LEU A 156 -5.63 1.80 18.87
CA LEU A 156 -4.54 2.02 17.92
C LEU A 156 -3.18 1.87 18.60
N ASP A 157 -3.03 2.35 19.84
CA ASP A 157 -1.81 2.19 20.63
C ASP A 157 -1.48 0.70 20.87
N LYS A 158 -2.47 -0.10 21.27
CA LYS A 158 -2.28 -1.54 21.50
C LYS A 158 -1.99 -2.27 20.19
N SER A 159 -2.70 -1.95 19.13
CA SER A 159 -2.51 -2.54 17.80
C SER A 159 -1.10 -2.23 17.25
N ARG A 160 -0.64 -0.98 17.36
CA ARG A 160 0.73 -0.56 17.02
C ARG A 160 1.78 -1.37 17.78
N LYS A 161 1.63 -1.50 19.11
CA LYS A 161 2.55 -2.32 19.94
C LYS A 161 2.58 -3.79 19.51
N ILE A 162 1.43 -4.36 19.18
CA ILE A 162 1.33 -5.76 18.71
C ILE A 162 2.02 -5.92 17.36
N VAL A 163 1.74 -5.05 16.39
CA VAL A 163 2.39 -5.03 15.08
C VAL A 163 3.91 -4.96 15.22
N LYS A 164 4.41 -4.04 16.05
CA LYS A 164 5.85 -3.91 16.34
C LYS A 164 6.42 -5.17 16.98
N THR A 165 5.74 -5.75 17.96
CA THR A 165 6.22 -6.96 18.64
C THR A 165 6.35 -8.12 17.66
N ILE A 166 5.36 -8.32 16.79
CA ILE A 166 5.42 -9.36 15.75
C ILE A 166 6.54 -9.09 14.76
N PHE A 167 6.71 -7.83 14.34
CA PHE A 167 7.84 -7.46 13.48
C PHE A 167 9.18 -7.78 14.15
N ASP A 168 9.37 -7.40 15.42
CA ASP A 168 10.60 -7.64 16.18
C ASP A 168 10.92 -9.14 16.35
N GLU A 169 9.89 -9.95 16.57
CA GLU A 169 10.04 -11.41 16.74
C GLU A 169 10.29 -12.12 15.41
N MET A 170 9.56 -11.74 14.36
CA MET A 170 9.46 -12.55 13.16
C MET A 170 10.30 -12.04 12.00
N SER A 171 10.61 -10.75 11.90
CA SER A 171 11.44 -10.24 10.81
C SER A 171 12.87 -10.82 10.84
N ASN A 172 13.30 -11.41 11.97
CA ASN A 172 14.65 -11.95 12.18
C ASN A 172 15.74 -10.91 11.85
N THR A 173 15.42 -9.62 12.00
CA THR A 173 16.39 -8.52 11.84
C THR A 173 17.28 -8.39 13.08
N ARG A 174 16.76 -8.81 14.25
CA ARG A 174 17.45 -8.77 15.55
C ARG A 174 18.47 -9.89 15.78
N THR A 175 18.33 -11.03 15.11
CA THR A 175 19.06 -12.25 15.43
C THR A 175 20.47 -12.24 14.87
N CYS A 176 21.33 -11.52 15.60
CA CYS A 176 22.73 -11.87 15.74
C CYS A 176 23.30 -11.21 16.99
N LYS A 177 22.64 -11.40 18.15
CA LYS A 177 23.29 -11.17 19.45
C LYS A 177 24.50 -12.10 19.48
N ARG A 178 25.71 -11.53 19.49
CA ARG A 178 26.94 -12.26 19.72
C ARG A 178 26.73 -12.95 21.07
N VAL A 179 26.60 -14.27 21.08
CA VAL A 179 26.78 -15.03 22.31
C VAL A 179 28.23 -14.74 22.66
N ASN A 180 28.45 -13.80 23.57
CA ASN A 180 29.75 -13.60 24.17
C ASN A 180 29.98 -14.86 25.02
N GLY A 181 30.43 -15.93 24.37
CA GLY A 181 30.96 -17.09 25.03
C GLY A 181 32.14 -16.62 25.86
N THR A 182 31.92 -16.52 27.16
CA THR A 182 32.99 -16.44 28.14
C THR A 182 33.75 -17.76 28.11
N ASP A 183 35.06 -17.62 27.86
CA ASP A 183 36.14 -18.50 28.25
C ASP A 183 36.23 -19.88 27.61
N GLY A 184 37.02 -19.95 26.54
CA GLY A 184 37.44 -21.21 25.96
C GLY A 184 38.54 -21.14 24.90
N GLY A 185 39.49 -20.21 24.99
CA GLY A 185 40.88 -20.38 24.52
C GLY A 185 41.21 -20.79 23.06
N GLU A 186 40.26 -20.94 22.13
CA GLU A 186 40.59 -21.22 20.74
C GLU A 186 40.76 -19.91 19.96
N LYS A 187 41.92 -19.76 19.34
CA LYS A 187 42.25 -18.68 18.39
C LYS A 187 41.36 -18.83 17.16
N GLU A 188 40.11 -18.39 17.28
CA GLU A 188 39.19 -18.23 16.16
C GLU A 188 39.82 -17.25 15.17
N LEU A 189 40.30 -17.77 14.03
CA LEU A 189 40.75 -16.96 12.91
C LEU A 189 39.63 -15.98 12.59
N GLY A 190 39.92 -14.69 12.75
CA GLY A 190 38.99 -13.57 12.68
C GLY A 190 38.40 -13.33 11.29
N VAL A 191 37.64 -14.29 10.78
CA VAL A 191 36.68 -14.04 9.71
C VAL A 191 35.56 -13.22 10.34
N ARG A 192 35.73 -11.88 10.34
CA ARG A 192 34.64 -10.92 10.51
C ARG A 192 33.65 -11.16 9.37
N GLY A 193 32.86 -12.23 9.46
CA GLY A 193 31.75 -12.49 8.58
C GLY A 193 30.82 -11.29 8.68
N SER A 194 30.78 -10.48 7.63
CA SER A 194 29.80 -9.42 7.46
C SER A 194 28.44 -10.08 7.53
N ARG A 195 27.82 -10.02 8.71
CA ARG A 195 26.48 -10.56 8.93
C ARG A 195 25.55 -9.79 8.01
N LEU A 196 25.13 -10.46 6.95
CA LEU A 196 24.19 -10.01 5.94
C LEU A 196 22.92 -9.52 6.66
N ARG A 197 22.77 -8.19 6.76
CA ARG A 197 21.59 -7.57 7.35
C ARG A 197 20.40 -7.88 6.46
N ARG A 198 19.38 -8.52 7.02
CA ARG A 198 18.11 -8.72 6.33
C ARG A 198 17.35 -7.40 6.32
N HIS A 199 16.88 -7.02 5.14
CA HIS A 199 16.02 -5.86 4.97
C HIS A 199 14.57 -6.31 4.78
N ALA A 200 13.66 -5.52 5.35
CA ALA A 200 12.23 -5.73 5.22
C ALA A 200 11.59 -4.65 4.33
N VAL A 201 10.59 -5.07 3.56
CA VAL A 201 9.63 -4.18 2.91
C VAL A 201 8.32 -4.28 3.68
N VAL A 202 7.83 -3.16 4.21
CA VAL A 202 6.59 -3.13 5.00
C VAL A 202 5.44 -2.70 4.08
N VAL A 203 4.38 -3.50 4.01
CA VAL A 203 3.20 -3.25 3.17
C VAL A 203 1.99 -3.05 4.08
N GLY A 204 1.41 -1.85 4.07
CA GLY A 204 0.18 -1.54 4.78
C GLY A 204 -0.99 -1.34 3.81
N HIS A 205 -2.19 -1.78 4.19
CA HIS A 205 -3.43 -1.43 3.49
C HIS A 205 -4.37 -0.64 4.39
N SER A 206 -4.91 0.48 3.90
CA SER A 206 -5.88 1.30 4.63
C SER A 206 -5.34 1.70 6.01
N LEU A 207 -6.03 1.31 7.09
CA LEU A 207 -5.53 1.45 8.46
C LEU A 207 -4.13 0.81 8.67
N GLY A 208 -3.84 -0.30 7.99
CA GLY A 208 -2.52 -0.93 8.00
C GLY A 208 -1.41 -0.03 7.47
N SER A 209 -1.72 0.93 6.58
CA SER A 209 -0.76 1.95 6.11
C SER A 209 -0.34 2.90 7.24
N LEU A 210 -1.26 3.25 8.15
CA LEU A 210 -0.92 4.01 9.35
C LEU A 210 0.03 3.21 10.24
N PHE A 211 -0.27 1.92 10.45
CA PHE A 211 0.59 1.06 11.25
C PHE A 211 1.98 0.85 10.64
N ALA A 212 2.08 0.74 9.31
CA ALA A 212 3.36 0.66 8.60
C ALA A 212 4.24 1.89 8.85
N LEU A 213 3.67 3.09 8.78
CA LEU A 213 4.38 4.33 9.07
C LEU A 213 4.78 4.45 10.55
N THR A 214 3.88 4.09 11.48
CA THR A 214 4.22 4.13 12.91
C THR A 214 5.23 3.06 13.32
N LEU A 215 5.23 1.90 12.65
CA LEU A 215 6.25 0.88 12.84
C LEU A 215 7.62 1.43 12.44
N PHE A 216 7.70 2.12 11.29
CA PHE A 216 8.94 2.78 10.89
C PHE A 216 9.39 3.83 11.91
N ALA A 217 8.48 4.67 12.42
CA ALA A 217 8.81 5.64 13.47
C ALA A 217 9.30 4.98 14.77
N ASP A 218 8.69 3.87 15.18
CA ASP A 218 9.16 3.10 16.34
C ASP A 218 10.57 2.53 16.13
N LEU A 219 10.86 2.05 14.91
CA LEU A 219 12.19 1.55 14.57
C LEU A 219 13.22 2.68 14.50
N GLU A 220 12.86 3.84 13.98
CA GLU A 220 13.71 5.03 13.94
C GLU A 220 14.12 5.48 15.35
N LYS A 221 13.16 5.58 16.28
CA LYS A 221 13.43 5.90 17.69
C LYS A 221 14.37 4.91 18.37
N GLU A 222 14.43 3.68 17.88
CA GLU A 222 15.31 2.63 18.36
C GLU A 222 16.66 2.56 17.61
N GLY A 223 16.90 3.44 16.64
CA GLY A 223 18.09 3.42 15.76
C GLY A 223 18.11 2.22 14.80
N ARG A 224 16.93 1.68 14.49
CA ARG A 224 16.69 0.45 13.71
C ARG A 224 15.97 0.71 12.38
N ASN A 225 15.82 1.96 11.97
CA ASN A 225 15.23 2.35 10.69
C ASN A 225 15.86 1.63 9.48
N ALA A 226 17.16 1.29 9.53
CA ALA A 226 17.86 0.57 8.46
C ALA A 226 17.35 -0.88 8.22
N GLU A 227 16.55 -1.42 9.14
CA GLU A 227 15.88 -2.71 8.96
C GLU A 227 14.78 -2.66 7.89
N VAL A 228 14.26 -1.48 7.56
CA VAL A 228 13.22 -1.28 6.54
C VAL A 228 13.85 -0.64 5.30
N SER A 229 13.87 -1.36 4.18
CA SER A 229 14.39 -0.84 2.90
C SER A 229 13.31 -0.16 2.04
N GLY A 230 12.04 -0.49 2.27
CA GLY A 230 10.93 0.09 1.52
C GLY A 230 9.61 0.02 2.28
N ILE A 231 8.71 0.95 1.98
CA ILE A 231 7.36 0.99 2.54
C ILE A 231 6.35 1.08 1.38
N VAL A 232 5.34 0.22 1.38
CA VAL A 232 4.22 0.29 0.43
C VAL A 232 2.94 0.61 1.20
N LEU A 233 2.25 1.65 0.77
CA LEU A 233 1.01 2.12 1.40
C LEU A 233 -0.14 2.01 0.41
N ILE A 234 -1.01 1.03 0.60
CA ILE A 234 -2.15 0.75 -0.28
C ILE A 234 -3.40 1.42 0.30
N GLY A 235 -4.07 2.28 -0.46
CA GLY A 235 -5.29 2.97 -0.01
C GLY A 235 -5.07 3.77 1.27
N ALA A 236 -3.97 4.51 1.37
CA ALA A 236 -3.63 5.26 2.58
C ALA A 236 -4.41 6.58 2.69
N LEU A 237 -4.83 6.91 3.92
CA LEU A 237 -5.44 8.20 4.25
C LEU A 237 -4.36 9.22 4.59
N GLY A 238 -4.37 10.37 3.88
CA GLY A 238 -3.53 11.52 4.21
C GLY A 238 -4.11 12.36 5.36
N ALA A 239 -5.40 12.20 5.65
CA ALA A 239 -6.07 12.83 6.78
C ALA A 239 -7.19 11.93 7.30
N TYR A 240 -7.36 11.94 8.63
CA TYR A 240 -8.48 11.27 9.29
C TYR A 240 -9.47 12.34 9.72
N PRO A 241 -10.55 12.57 8.97
CA PRO A 241 -11.53 13.58 9.34
C PRO A 241 -12.18 13.18 10.66
N HIS A 242 -12.05 14.05 11.65
CA HIS A 242 -12.75 13.92 12.91
C HIS A 242 -13.94 14.88 12.90
N THR A 243 -15.15 14.32 12.94
CA THR A 243 -16.33 15.12 13.24
C THR A 243 -16.88 14.69 14.59
N GLY A 244 -17.00 15.64 15.53
CA GLY A 244 -17.51 15.34 16.87
C GLY A 244 -18.91 14.71 16.84
N VAL A 245 -19.68 15.04 15.81
CA VAL A 245 -21.00 14.45 15.54
C VAL A 245 -20.91 12.96 15.21
N GLN A 246 -20.02 12.53 14.29
CA GLN A 246 -19.86 11.11 13.99
C GLN A 246 -19.40 10.32 15.22
N ARG A 247 -18.47 10.86 16.00
CA ARG A 247 -18.02 10.24 17.24
C ARG A 247 -19.17 10.06 18.25
N LEU A 248 -19.97 11.10 18.44
CA LEU A 248 -21.13 11.05 19.34
C LEU A 248 -22.13 9.99 18.86
N LEU A 249 -22.49 10.02 17.57
CA LEU A 249 -23.40 9.05 16.97
C LEU A 249 -22.91 7.61 17.12
N LEU A 250 -21.64 7.34 16.81
CA LEU A 250 -21.05 6.00 16.94
C LEU A 250 -21.02 5.54 18.39
N SER A 251 -20.76 6.45 19.34
CA SER A 251 -20.69 6.12 20.77
C SER A 251 -22.06 5.76 21.35
N CYS A 252 -23.15 6.25 20.74
CA CYS A 252 -24.52 5.99 21.19
C CYS A 252 -25.11 4.69 20.62
N ILE A 253 -24.49 4.06 19.63
CA ILE A 253 -25.05 2.86 18.99
C ILE A 253 -24.50 1.61 19.69
N PRO A 254 -25.34 0.81 20.38
CA PRO A 254 -24.89 -0.46 20.96
C PRO A 254 -24.43 -1.44 19.88
N ALA A 255 -23.40 -2.25 20.17
CA ALA A 255 -22.87 -3.20 19.21
C ALA A 255 -23.91 -4.21 18.69
N PHE A 256 -24.88 -4.61 19.51
CA PHE A 256 -25.95 -5.52 19.06
C PHE A 256 -26.86 -4.87 18.01
N VAL A 257 -27.08 -3.55 18.07
CA VAL A 257 -27.83 -2.81 17.04
C VAL A 257 -27.06 -2.83 15.74
N LEU A 258 -25.73 -2.62 15.78
CA LEU A 258 -24.87 -2.73 14.61
C LEU A 258 -24.88 -4.13 14.00
N GLU A 259 -24.98 -5.19 14.80
CA GLU A 259 -25.15 -6.55 14.30
C GLU A 259 -26.48 -6.72 13.56
N LEU A 260 -27.58 -6.18 14.08
CA LEU A 260 -28.89 -6.22 13.43
C LEU A 260 -28.90 -5.48 12.08
N VAL A 261 -28.23 -4.31 12.02
CA VAL A 261 -28.16 -3.51 10.78
C VAL A 261 -26.95 -3.83 9.90
N ARG A 262 -26.12 -4.81 10.27
CA ARG A 262 -24.88 -5.18 9.57
C ARG A 262 -25.10 -5.39 8.08
N GLY A 263 -26.21 -6.03 7.70
CA GLY A 263 -26.56 -6.29 6.30
C GLY A 263 -26.71 -5.00 5.46
N LEU A 264 -27.28 -3.94 6.03
CA LEU A 264 -27.48 -2.65 5.36
C LEU A 264 -26.16 -1.86 5.28
N ILE A 265 -25.47 -1.73 6.41
CA ILE A 265 -24.15 -1.07 6.49
C ILE A 265 -23.20 -1.69 5.46
N LYS A 266 -23.19 -3.03 5.39
CA LYS A 266 -22.28 -3.71 4.49
C LYS A 266 -22.52 -3.41 3.02
N ARG A 267 -23.78 -3.33 2.56
CA ARG A 267 -24.05 -2.99 1.16
C ARG A 267 -23.45 -1.64 0.79
N GLN A 268 -23.52 -0.67 1.71
CA GLN A 268 -22.91 0.64 1.51
C GLN A 268 -21.38 0.56 1.55
N VAL A 269 -20.81 -0.15 2.54
CA VAL A 269 -19.36 -0.34 2.64
C VAL A 269 -18.80 -1.05 1.41
N GLN A 270 -19.46 -2.08 0.89
CA GLN A 270 -19.05 -2.77 -0.34
C GLN A 270 -19.02 -1.84 -1.55
N ARG A 271 -19.99 -0.92 -1.68
CA ARG A 271 -19.99 0.10 -2.73
C ARG A 271 -18.83 1.09 -2.63
N GLN A 272 -18.30 1.29 -1.43
CA GLN A 272 -17.13 2.15 -1.21
C GLN A 272 -15.82 1.39 -1.39
N LEU A 273 -15.80 0.10 -1.02
CA LEU A 273 -14.59 -0.72 -1.03
C LEU A 273 -14.21 -1.24 -2.41
N TYR A 274 -15.18 -1.50 -3.29
CA TYR A 274 -14.95 -2.14 -4.59
C TYR A 274 -15.34 -1.24 -5.75
N HIS A 275 -14.64 -1.40 -6.87
CA HIS A 275 -15.02 -0.77 -8.12
C HIS A 275 -16.41 -1.24 -8.58
N PRO A 276 -17.22 -0.37 -9.23
CA PRO A 276 -18.52 -0.75 -9.76
C PRO A 276 -18.48 -1.97 -10.70
N VAL A 277 -17.43 -2.09 -11.52
CA VAL A 277 -17.23 -3.24 -12.42
C VAL A 277 -17.05 -4.52 -11.62
N THR A 278 -16.28 -4.51 -10.54
CA THR A 278 -16.12 -5.68 -9.66
C THR A 278 -17.45 -6.08 -9.02
N LEU A 279 -18.24 -5.10 -8.56
CA LEU A 279 -19.56 -5.36 -7.98
C LEU A 279 -20.55 -5.97 -8.99
N GLN A 280 -20.39 -5.66 -10.28
CA GLN A 280 -21.25 -6.18 -11.34
C GLN A 280 -20.77 -7.54 -11.88
N HIS A 281 -19.47 -7.66 -12.14
CA HIS A 281 -18.89 -8.77 -12.90
C HIS A 281 -18.17 -9.81 -12.03
N ASN A 282 -17.79 -9.46 -10.81
CA ASN A 282 -17.07 -10.36 -9.90
C ASN A 282 -17.71 -10.40 -8.51
N THR A 283 -19.02 -10.65 -8.49
CA THR A 283 -19.78 -10.80 -7.25
C THR A 283 -19.25 -11.93 -6.38
N ARG A 284 -18.67 -12.99 -6.98
CA ARG A 284 -18.07 -14.11 -6.25
C ARG A 284 -16.93 -13.67 -5.33
N LEU A 285 -16.01 -12.83 -5.81
CA LEU A 285 -14.96 -12.24 -4.99
C LEU A 285 -15.55 -11.47 -3.80
N VAL A 286 -16.51 -10.59 -4.09
CA VAL A 286 -17.16 -9.74 -3.07
C VAL A 286 -17.88 -10.59 -2.02
N PHE A 287 -18.57 -11.66 -2.43
CA PHE A 287 -19.24 -12.59 -1.52
C PHE A 287 -18.27 -13.45 -0.72
N ALA A 288 -17.17 -13.90 -1.31
CA ALA A 288 -16.14 -14.69 -0.63
C ALA A 288 -15.50 -13.85 0.49
N GLU A 289 -15.01 -12.66 0.16
CA GLU A 289 -14.43 -11.75 1.16
C GLU A 289 -15.43 -11.33 2.22
N ASP A 290 -16.68 -11.09 1.84
CA ASP A 290 -17.76 -10.82 2.77
C ASP A 290 -18.00 -12.00 3.74
N SER A 291 -18.04 -13.23 3.23
CA SER A 291 -18.29 -14.41 4.06
C SER A 291 -17.26 -14.58 5.19
N VAL A 292 -16.03 -14.16 4.93
CA VAL A 292 -14.95 -14.21 5.91
C VAL A 292 -14.97 -12.99 6.82
N THR A 293 -15.06 -11.78 6.27
CA THR A 293 -15.05 -10.53 7.06
C THR A 293 -16.27 -10.37 7.96
N ARG A 294 -17.39 -11.04 7.67
CA ARG A 294 -18.55 -11.15 8.58
C ARG A 294 -18.21 -11.73 9.94
N GLN A 295 -17.10 -12.44 10.07
CA GLN A 295 -16.67 -12.99 11.35
C GLN A 295 -16.05 -11.96 12.28
N ASN A 296 -15.64 -10.80 11.75
CA ASN A 296 -15.16 -9.70 12.56
C ASN A 296 -16.35 -9.17 13.38
N PRO A 297 -16.31 -9.25 14.72
CA PRO A 297 -17.42 -8.79 15.55
C PRO A 297 -17.61 -7.27 15.40
N MET A 298 -18.86 -6.79 15.33
CA MET A 298 -19.11 -5.36 15.17
C MET A 298 -18.60 -4.53 16.35
N HIS A 299 -18.48 -5.11 17.54
CA HIS A 299 -17.88 -4.41 18.68
C HIS A 299 -16.40 -4.09 18.45
N VAL A 300 -15.64 -4.98 17.78
CA VAL A 300 -14.24 -4.73 17.43
C VAL A 300 -14.16 -3.58 16.44
N ILE A 301 -14.96 -3.65 15.37
CA ILE A 301 -15.04 -2.61 14.34
C ILE A 301 -15.42 -1.26 14.96
N LEU A 302 -16.43 -1.25 15.84
CA LEU A 302 -16.88 -0.04 16.53
C LEU A 302 -15.79 0.53 17.44
N SER A 303 -15.12 -0.29 18.25
CA SER A 303 -14.03 0.18 19.12
C SER A 303 -12.89 0.80 18.31
N THR A 304 -12.48 0.18 17.21
CA THR A 304 -11.44 0.75 16.34
C THR A 304 -11.93 2.03 15.65
N LEU A 305 -13.17 2.08 15.17
CA LEU A 305 -13.75 3.30 14.57
C LEU A 305 -13.81 4.45 15.59
N LEU A 306 -14.21 4.18 16.83
CA LEU A 306 -14.24 5.19 17.89
C LEU A 306 -12.83 5.75 18.17
N ASP A 307 -11.80 4.90 18.14
CA ASP A 307 -10.42 5.35 18.33
C ASP A 307 -9.87 6.10 17.11
N LEU A 308 -10.32 5.76 15.90
CA LEU A 308 -10.06 6.53 14.68
C LEU A 308 -10.71 7.91 14.69
N GLN A 309 -11.78 8.10 15.45
CA GLN A 309 -12.41 9.39 15.72
C GLN A 309 -11.73 10.12 16.89
N THR A 310 -10.46 9.85 17.19
CA THR A 310 -9.67 10.66 18.14
C THR A 310 -8.63 11.49 17.38
N SER A 311 -7.82 12.27 18.10
CA SER A 311 -6.65 12.93 17.51
C SER A 311 -5.47 11.98 17.26
N ARG A 312 -5.55 10.73 17.73
CA ARG A 312 -4.44 9.76 17.65
C ARG A 312 -4.02 9.42 16.23
N PRO A 313 -4.92 9.14 15.26
CA PRO A 313 -4.49 8.78 13.91
C PRO A 313 -3.68 9.89 13.24
N LYS A 314 -4.10 11.15 13.44
CA LYS A 314 -3.36 12.31 12.96
C LYS A 314 -1.96 12.37 13.59
N LYS A 315 -1.85 12.21 14.91
CA LYS A 315 -0.55 12.19 15.60
C LYS A 315 0.34 11.04 15.11
N PHE A 316 -0.22 9.86 14.90
CA PHE A 316 0.51 8.70 14.40
C PHE A 316 1.02 8.92 12.97
N LEU A 317 0.22 9.55 12.13
CA LEU A 317 0.61 9.91 10.77
C LEU A 317 1.72 10.97 10.78
N GLU A 318 1.56 12.03 11.56
CA GLU A 318 2.57 13.08 11.75
C GLU A 318 3.89 12.52 12.28
N GLU A 319 3.82 11.60 13.25
CA GLU A 319 4.99 10.91 13.81
C GLU A 319 5.69 10.04 12.76
N GLY A 320 4.93 9.26 11.98
CA GLY A 320 5.48 8.46 10.88
C GLY A 320 6.18 9.30 9.81
N ILE A 321 5.57 10.41 9.41
CA ILE A 321 6.12 11.35 8.44
C ILE A 321 7.34 12.09 9.02
N GLY A 322 7.29 12.47 10.31
CA GLY A 322 8.40 13.10 11.02
C GLY A 322 9.64 12.20 11.05
N ALA A 323 9.48 10.96 11.50
CA ALA A 323 10.56 9.97 11.52
C ALA A 323 11.11 9.71 10.11
N TYR A 324 10.26 9.66 9.09
CA TYR A 324 10.70 9.58 7.70
C TYR A 324 11.63 10.73 7.31
N HIS A 325 11.32 11.97 7.73
CA HIS A 325 12.13 13.14 7.39
C HIS A 325 13.46 13.21 8.13
N GLU A 326 13.50 12.73 9.38
CA GLU A 326 14.66 12.81 10.27
C GLU A 326 15.79 11.84 9.89
N VAL A 327 15.44 10.75 9.21
CA VAL A 327 16.41 9.74 8.81
C VAL A 327 17.25 10.21 7.60
N PRO A 328 18.60 10.11 7.67
CA PRO A 328 19.47 10.42 6.53
C PRO A 328 19.23 9.50 5.32
N GLN A 329 19.11 8.20 5.57
CA GLN A 329 18.83 7.17 4.56
C GLN A 329 17.38 6.72 4.63
N ARG A 330 16.48 7.48 4.00
CA ARG A 330 15.04 7.15 4.06
C ARG A 330 14.74 5.93 3.18
N PRO A 331 13.82 5.04 3.60
CA PRO A 331 13.35 3.96 2.74
C PRO A 331 12.61 4.54 1.53
N SER A 332 12.62 3.86 0.38
CA SER A 332 11.72 4.27 -0.70
C SER A 332 10.26 4.02 -0.30
N ILE A 333 9.33 4.84 -0.81
CA ILE A 333 7.90 4.69 -0.55
C ILE A 333 7.14 4.52 -1.85
N LEU A 334 6.25 3.54 -1.90
CA LEU A 334 5.26 3.38 -2.97
C LEU A 334 3.86 3.57 -2.43
N LEU A 335 3.13 4.56 -2.95
CA LEU A 335 1.70 4.75 -2.68
C LEU A 335 0.88 4.07 -3.77
N LEU A 336 0.09 3.06 -3.40
CA LEU A 336 -0.82 2.34 -4.29
C LEU A 336 -2.26 2.58 -3.92
N THR A 337 -3.16 2.43 -4.89
CA THR A 337 -4.57 2.79 -4.75
C THR A 337 -5.38 2.28 -5.94
N GLY A 338 -6.69 2.19 -5.79
CA GLY A 338 -7.58 1.99 -6.93
C GLY A 338 -8.05 3.29 -7.55
N GLU A 339 -8.27 3.28 -8.86
CA GLU A 339 -8.80 4.41 -9.63
C GLU A 339 -10.08 5.00 -9.01
N LYS A 340 -10.99 4.16 -8.51
CA LYS A 340 -12.24 4.58 -7.86
C LYS A 340 -12.28 4.20 -6.38
N ASP A 341 -11.16 4.37 -5.68
CA ASP A 341 -11.14 4.26 -4.23
C ASP A 341 -12.02 5.36 -3.61
N ALA A 342 -13.23 5.00 -3.17
CA ALA A 342 -14.17 5.94 -2.55
C ALA A 342 -13.89 6.14 -1.05
N VAL A 343 -13.07 5.28 -0.43
CA VAL A 343 -12.71 5.38 0.99
C VAL A 343 -11.54 6.34 1.15
N CYS A 344 -10.55 6.22 0.27
CA CYS A 344 -9.32 7.01 0.26
C CYS A 344 -9.11 7.63 -1.14
N PRO A 345 -9.96 8.60 -1.55
CA PRO A 345 -9.95 9.13 -2.91
C PRO A 345 -8.59 9.69 -3.32
N MET A 346 -8.20 9.31 -4.53
CA MET A 346 -6.81 9.37 -4.98
C MET A 346 -6.24 10.76 -5.14
N ARG A 347 -7.00 11.60 -5.85
CA ARG A 347 -6.56 12.93 -6.25
C ARG A 347 -6.17 13.78 -5.04
N ASP A 348 -6.80 13.49 -3.91
CA ASP A 348 -6.60 14.25 -2.69
C ASP A 348 -5.63 13.53 -1.76
N ASN A 349 -5.80 12.23 -1.47
CA ASN A 349 -5.06 11.59 -0.40
C ASN A 349 -3.62 11.20 -0.76
N ALA A 350 -3.39 10.46 -1.85
CA ALA A 350 -2.03 10.01 -2.15
C ALA A 350 -1.14 11.17 -2.60
N VAL A 351 -1.72 12.17 -3.30
CA VAL A 351 -1.00 13.39 -3.66
C VAL A 351 -0.67 14.21 -2.42
N LEU A 352 -1.61 14.39 -1.49
CA LEU A 352 -1.33 15.06 -0.21
C LEU A 352 -0.25 14.33 0.57
N LEU A 353 -0.38 13.01 0.74
CA LEU A 353 0.57 12.20 1.48
C LEU A 353 1.96 12.23 0.83
N LYS A 354 2.05 12.15 -0.51
CA LYS A 354 3.31 12.34 -1.24
C LYS A 354 3.93 13.68 -0.92
N ARG A 355 3.14 14.78 -0.95
CA ARG A 355 3.65 16.12 -0.63
C ARG A 355 4.15 16.22 0.80
N GLU A 356 3.44 15.65 1.76
CA GLU A 356 3.87 15.62 3.17
C GLU A 356 5.16 14.80 3.33
N LEU A 357 5.26 13.61 2.71
CA LEU A 357 6.46 12.76 2.73
C LEU A 357 7.67 13.39 2.02
N LEU A 358 7.43 14.27 1.04
CA LEU A 358 8.49 15.06 0.38
C LEU A 358 8.80 16.38 1.11
N GLY A 359 8.08 16.70 2.19
CA GLY A 359 8.27 17.93 2.97
C GLY A 359 7.79 19.19 2.25
N LEU A 360 6.94 19.04 1.22
CA LEU A 360 6.41 20.09 0.35
C LEU A 360 5.10 20.70 0.86
N SER A 361 4.74 20.46 2.12
CA SER A 361 3.54 21.02 2.73
C SER A 361 3.66 22.54 2.96
N ARG A 362 2.55 23.26 2.85
CA ARG A 362 2.54 24.73 3.01
C ARG A 362 2.90 25.17 4.44
N ALA A 363 2.68 24.30 5.44
CA ALA A 363 3.03 24.60 6.83
C ALA A 363 4.56 24.66 7.04
N SER A 364 5.31 23.75 6.42
CA SER A 364 6.78 23.74 6.49
C SER A 364 7.43 24.87 5.71
N VAL A 365 6.78 25.37 4.64
CA VAL A 365 7.24 26.56 3.90
C VAL A 365 7.18 27.82 4.76
N LYS A 366 6.10 28.04 5.52
CA LYS A 366 6.00 29.21 6.41
C LYS A 366 7.03 29.19 7.55
N GLN A 367 7.33 28.02 8.11
CA GLN A 367 8.28 27.89 9.21
C GLN A 367 9.74 28.05 8.76
N ARG A 368 10.10 27.66 7.52
CA ARG A 368 11.44 27.92 6.95
C ARG A 368 11.64 29.38 6.52
N CYS A 369 10.62 30.06 6.04
CA CYS A 369 10.73 31.47 5.67
C CYS A 369 10.92 32.39 6.90
N HIS A 370 10.28 32.09 8.03
CA HIS A 370 10.45 32.90 9.24
C HIS A 370 11.81 32.70 9.95
N GLY A 371 12.46 31.55 9.81
CA GLY A 371 13.81 31.32 10.34
C GLY A 371 14.94 31.98 9.54
N ALA A 372 14.67 32.43 8.31
CA ALA A 372 15.65 33.12 7.47
C ALA A 372 15.62 34.66 7.63
N GLU A 373 14.51 35.24 8.12
CA GLU A 373 14.37 36.69 8.33
C GLU A 373 14.81 37.17 9.72
N GLU A 374 14.97 36.30 10.72
CA GLU A 374 15.36 36.72 12.08
C GLU A 374 16.85 37.09 12.27
N ARG A 375 17.65 37.17 11.19
CA ARG A 375 19.03 37.73 11.26
C ARG A 375 19.13 39.21 10.95
N HIS A 376 18.07 39.90 10.55
CA HIS A 376 18.09 41.37 10.37
C HIS A 376 16.97 42.02 11.19
N GLY A 377 17.33 42.49 12.38
CA GLY A 377 16.40 43.14 13.29
C GLY A 377 15.83 44.44 12.75
N ALA A 378 14.58 44.72 13.12
CA ALA A 378 14.10 46.08 13.39
C ALA A 378 12.81 46.01 14.20
N LYS A 379 12.83 46.58 15.41
CA LYS A 379 11.65 46.93 16.20
C LYS A 379 10.71 47.80 15.34
N LYS A 380 9.49 47.34 15.10
CA LYS A 380 8.34 48.23 14.86
C LYS A 380 7.13 47.70 15.63
N GLN A 381 6.75 48.47 16.64
CA GLN A 381 5.43 48.42 17.25
C GLN A 381 4.40 48.92 16.23
N ALA A 382 3.27 48.25 16.13
CA ALA A 382 2.04 48.76 15.54
C ALA A 382 0.81 48.04 16.15
N PRO A 383 -0.38 48.67 16.12
CA PRO A 383 -1.31 48.64 17.23
C PRO A 383 -2.41 47.56 17.12
N THR A 384 -2.98 47.29 18.28
CA THR A 384 -4.22 46.53 18.52
C THR A 384 -5.44 47.29 18.02
N ASP A 385 -6.20 46.70 17.11
CA ASP A 385 -7.68 46.58 17.18
C ASP A 385 -8.22 46.13 15.82
N ASN A 386 -8.93 44.98 15.78
CA ASN A 386 -10.26 44.99 15.18
C ASN A 386 -11.09 43.75 15.57
N LYS A 387 -12.33 44.04 15.93
CA LYS A 387 -13.38 43.10 16.33
C LYS A 387 -13.80 42.23 15.15
N SER A 388 -13.74 40.91 15.31
CA SER A 388 -14.36 39.96 14.39
C SER A 388 -15.87 39.87 14.65
N ARG A 389 -16.67 40.19 13.63
CA ARG A 389 -18.09 39.82 13.57
C ARG A 389 -18.22 38.34 13.18
N PRO A 390 -19.22 37.60 13.69
CA PRO A 390 -19.50 36.25 13.22
C PRO A 390 -20.14 36.28 11.83
N HIS A 391 -19.69 35.39 10.94
CA HIS A 391 -20.31 35.15 9.64
C HIS A 391 -21.67 34.47 9.82
N THR A 392 -22.68 34.97 9.13
CA THR A 392 -24.02 34.40 9.05
C THR A 392 -24.08 33.26 8.03
N TRP A 393 -25.01 32.33 8.23
CA TRP A 393 -25.19 31.11 7.42
C TRP A 393 -25.50 31.35 5.93
N GLU A 394 -25.84 32.57 5.52
CA GLU A 394 -26.11 32.91 4.12
C GLU A 394 -24.85 33.07 3.25
N ASP A 395 -23.68 33.41 3.82
CA ASP A 395 -22.43 33.63 3.06
C ASP A 395 -21.83 32.32 2.48
N LEU A 396 -22.25 31.15 2.99
CA LEU A 396 -21.75 29.85 2.55
C LEU A 396 -22.57 29.22 1.42
N ARG A 397 -23.75 29.78 1.09
CA ARG A 397 -24.64 29.23 0.05
C ARG A 397 -24.27 29.71 -1.35
N GLU A 398 -23.75 30.94 -1.47
CA GLU A 398 -23.36 31.58 -2.74
C GLU A 398 -22.06 31.02 -3.37
N LEU A 399 -21.27 30.25 -2.62
CA LEU A 399 -20.06 29.58 -3.13
C LEU A 399 -20.33 28.17 -3.69
N SER A 400 -21.57 27.67 -3.62
CA SER A 400 -21.92 26.30 -4.02
C SER A 400 -22.73 26.19 -5.33
N GLU A 401 -23.20 27.30 -5.90
CA GLU A 401 -24.07 27.28 -7.09
C GLU A 401 -23.40 27.77 -8.39
N THR A 402 -22.11 28.10 -8.36
CA THR A 402 -21.37 28.61 -9.54
C THR A 402 -20.31 27.63 -10.03
N THR A 403 -20.64 26.35 -10.23
CA THR A 403 -19.78 25.45 -11.03
C THR A 403 -20.54 24.29 -11.68
N VAL A 404 -21.67 24.57 -12.34
CA VAL A 404 -22.23 23.65 -13.36
C VAL A 404 -22.84 24.48 -14.49
N ALA A 405 -22.03 24.88 -15.47
CA ALA A 405 -22.46 25.07 -16.85
C ALA A 405 -21.25 25.37 -17.76
N ASN A 406 -21.26 24.71 -18.92
CA ASN A 406 -20.52 25.00 -20.15
C ASN A 406 -19.11 24.41 -20.31
N GLY A 407 -19.01 23.50 -21.28
CA GLY A 407 -17.76 22.97 -21.79
C GLY A 407 -17.94 21.91 -22.87
N THR A 408 -18.75 22.20 -23.91
CA THR A 408 -18.84 21.39 -25.14
C THR A 408 -17.84 21.91 -26.18
N GLU A 409 -17.19 20.96 -26.86
CA GLU A 409 -16.52 21.04 -28.17
C GLU A 409 -15.30 21.98 -28.36
N LYS A 410 -14.12 21.37 -28.59
CA LYS A 410 -13.43 21.30 -29.91
C LYS A 410 -11.97 20.90 -29.69
N THR A 411 -11.56 19.75 -30.24
CA THR A 411 -10.15 19.48 -30.51
C THR A 411 -10.04 18.75 -31.83
N LYS A 412 -9.67 19.49 -32.86
CA LYS A 412 -9.21 18.96 -34.15
C LYS A 412 -8.13 19.92 -34.61
N GLN A 413 -6.87 19.50 -34.51
CA GLN A 413 -5.80 20.06 -35.34
C GLN A 413 -4.77 18.98 -35.59
N GLU A 414 -4.76 18.57 -36.86
CA GLU A 414 -3.73 17.79 -37.53
C GLU A 414 -2.39 18.51 -37.48
N VAL A 415 -1.30 17.74 -37.37
CA VAL A 415 0.04 18.21 -37.76
C VAL A 415 0.63 17.18 -38.71
N THR A 416 0.78 17.59 -39.96
CA THR A 416 1.59 16.97 -41.02
C THR A 416 2.49 18.05 -41.62
N HIS A 417 3.81 17.90 -41.55
CA HIS A 417 4.72 17.75 -42.71
C HIS A 417 6.21 17.92 -42.35
N GLU A 418 7.01 17.24 -43.17
CA GLU A 418 8.45 17.01 -43.12
C GLU A 418 9.35 18.16 -43.65
N HIS A 419 10.66 17.97 -43.39
CA HIS A 419 11.85 18.27 -44.20
C HIS A 419 12.45 19.70 -44.28
N ARG A 420 13.69 19.84 -43.80
CA ARG A 420 14.90 20.04 -44.65
C ARG A 420 16.22 20.03 -43.85
N LEU A 421 17.23 19.42 -44.46
CA LEU A 421 18.67 19.44 -44.10
C LEU A 421 19.37 20.68 -44.71
N GLY A 422 20.43 21.16 -44.06
CA GLY A 422 21.40 22.12 -44.61
C GLY A 422 22.49 22.50 -43.58
N PRO A 423 23.81 22.46 -43.91
CA PRO A 423 24.91 22.52 -42.94
C PRO A 423 25.69 23.87 -42.90
N ASN A 424 26.58 23.95 -41.88
CA ASN A 424 27.75 24.83 -41.68
C ASN A 424 27.52 26.28 -41.18
N ASP A 425 28.02 26.60 -39.98
CA ASP A 425 29.30 27.33 -39.78
C ASP A 425 29.60 27.61 -38.29
N VAL A 426 30.89 27.67 -37.98
CA VAL A 426 31.59 27.86 -36.68
C VAL A 426 32.41 29.17 -36.81
N PRO A 427 33.04 29.78 -35.76
CA PRO A 427 32.73 29.97 -34.33
C PRO A 427 32.66 31.47 -33.94
N ASN A 428 32.23 31.80 -32.71
CA ASN A 428 32.86 32.94 -32.02
C ASN A 428 32.93 32.82 -30.49
N ARG A 429 34.04 33.36 -29.98
CA ARG A 429 34.58 33.31 -28.62
C ARG A 429 33.80 34.16 -27.63
N GLY A 430 33.88 33.75 -26.37
CA GLY A 430 34.21 34.67 -25.27
C GLY A 430 33.06 35.01 -24.32
N ALA A 431 32.86 34.20 -23.29
CA ALA A 431 32.19 34.66 -22.07
C ALA A 431 32.65 33.83 -20.86
N THR A 432 33.41 34.51 -20.00
CA THR A 432 33.47 34.38 -18.53
C THR A 432 32.90 33.10 -17.90
N ARG A 433 33.83 32.20 -17.56
CA ARG A 433 33.64 31.00 -16.74
C ARG A 433 33.25 31.41 -15.31
N LYS A 434 31.96 31.60 -15.05
CA LYS A 434 31.42 31.51 -13.68
C LYS A 434 31.60 30.07 -13.22
N SER A 435 32.21 29.89 -12.05
CA SER A 435 32.33 28.61 -11.37
C SER A 435 30.93 28.04 -11.13
N HIS A 436 30.47 27.17 -12.04
CA HIS A 436 29.44 26.20 -11.73
C HIS A 436 30.00 25.31 -10.62
N THR A 437 29.60 25.57 -9.38
CA THR A 437 29.47 24.53 -8.38
C THR A 437 28.58 23.47 -9.03
N VAL A 438 29.21 22.40 -9.52
CA VAL A 438 28.54 21.15 -9.82
C VAL A 438 28.00 20.68 -8.48
N GLU A 439 26.78 21.08 -8.14
CA GLU A 439 26.01 20.43 -7.09
C GLU A 439 26.02 18.96 -7.46
N SER A 440 26.68 18.15 -6.64
CA SER A 440 26.87 16.74 -6.94
C SER A 440 25.50 16.09 -7.09
N GLU A 441 25.20 15.64 -8.31
CA GLU A 441 23.98 14.95 -8.76
C GLU A 441 23.62 13.67 -7.97
N ASN A 442 24.35 13.37 -6.90
CA ASN A 442 24.21 12.18 -6.07
C ASN A 442 23.46 12.39 -4.76
N ASP A 443 22.82 13.55 -4.56
CA ASP A 443 21.86 13.71 -3.47
C ASP A 443 20.55 13.01 -3.88
N ALA A 444 20.63 11.67 -3.98
CA ALA A 444 19.59 10.76 -4.41
C ALA A 444 18.45 10.82 -3.41
N ARG A 445 17.57 11.81 -3.60
CA ARG A 445 16.38 11.99 -2.77
C ARG A 445 15.59 10.69 -2.83
N PRO A 446 15.11 10.20 -1.68
CA PRO A 446 14.38 8.96 -1.62
C PRO A 446 13.08 9.07 -2.43
N ASP A 447 12.87 8.09 -3.28
CA ASP A 447 11.75 8.05 -4.21
C ASP A 447 10.44 7.78 -3.47
N VAL A 448 9.52 8.74 -3.53
CA VAL A 448 8.11 8.57 -3.19
C VAL A 448 7.31 8.45 -4.48
N GLU A 449 6.99 7.22 -4.84
CA GLU A 449 6.24 6.84 -6.02
C GLU A 449 4.74 6.79 -5.71
N VAL A 450 3.92 7.08 -6.73
CA VAL A 450 2.47 7.02 -6.63
C VAL A 450 1.95 6.38 -7.89
N ASP A 451 1.24 5.27 -7.73
CA ASP A 451 0.63 4.55 -8.84
C ASP A 451 -0.84 4.27 -8.58
N VAL A 452 -1.61 4.23 -9.67
CA VAL A 452 -3.04 3.96 -9.68
C VAL A 452 -3.30 2.67 -10.41
N ILE A 453 -4.04 1.76 -9.78
CA ILE A 453 -4.45 0.52 -10.42
C ILE A 453 -5.80 0.77 -11.10
N PRO A 454 -5.87 0.70 -12.45
CA PRO A 454 -7.07 1.02 -13.20
C PRO A 454 -8.21 0.05 -12.87
N CYS A 455 -9.46 0.50 -13.00
CA CYS A 455 -10.65 -0.33 -12.83
C CYS A 455 -10.77 -1.03 -11.45
N THR A 456 -10.12 -0.49 -10.42
CA THR A 456 -10.19 -1.01 -9.05
C THR A 456 -10.63 0.06 -8.05
N GLY A 457 -11.10 -0.37 -6.89
CA GLY A 457 -11.49 0.47 -5.75
C GLY A 457 -10.47 0.37 -4.61
N HIS A 458 -10.97 0.50 -3.37
CA HIS A 458 -10.12 0.47 -2.17
C HIS A 458 -9.39 -0.86 -1.97
N ASN A 459 -9.95 -1.96 -2.45
CA ASN A 459 -9.39 -3.30 -2.36
C ASN A 459 -8.66 -3.71 -3.66
N CYS A 460 -7.89 -2.79 -4.25
CA CYS A 460 -7.21 -3.01 -5.52
C CYS A 460 -6.33 -4.27 -5.57
N MET A 461 -5.71 -4.67 -4.45
CA MET A 461 -4.92 -5.91 -4.35
C MET A 461 -5.73 -7.20 -4.53
N LEU A 462 -7.05 -7.14 -4.30
CA LEU A 462 -7.99 -8.24 -4.48
C LEU A 462 -8.68 -8.15 -5.85
N GLU A 463 -8.96 -6.94 -6.32
CA GLU A 463 -9.68 -6.70 -7.59
C GLU A 463 -8.78 -6.94 -8.81
N ASP A 464 -7.53 -6.46 -8.76
CA ASP A 464 -6.51 -6.74 -9.77
C ASP A 464 -5.19 -7.17 -9.09
N PRO A 465 -5.14 -8.44 -8.63
CA PRO A 465 -3.95 -8.97 -7.98
C PRO A 465 -2.76 -9.01 -8.94
N TYR A 466 -2.96 -9.15 -10.26
CA TYR A 466 -1.85 -9.25 -11.22
C TYR A 466 -1.10 -7.93 -11.34
N THR A 467 -1.80 -6.83 -11.59
CA THR A 467 -1.18 -5.50 -11.70
C THR A 467 -0.55 -5.10 -10.36
N THR A 468 -1.25 -5.36 -9.25
CA THR A 468 -0.72 -5.11 -7.90
C THR A 468 0.58 -5.88 -7.66
N ASN A 469 0.60 -7.17 -7.99
CA ASN A 469 1.77 -8.04 -7.82
C ASN A 469 2.97 -7.57 -8.65
N ARG A 470 2.73 -7.15 -9.89
CA ARG A 470 3.77 -6.59 -10.76
C ARG A 470 4.39 -5.34 -10.13
N MET A 471 3.56 -4.38 -9.72
CA MET A 471 4.02 -3.13 -9.08
C MET A 471 4.80 -3.40 -7.80
N LEU A 472 4.30 -4.28 -6.92
CA LEU A 472 5.00 -4.68 -5.70
C LEU A 472 6.37 -5.30 -6.00
N TRP A 473 6.46 -6.18 -6.99
CA TRP A 473 7.71 -6.84 -7.35
C TRP A 473 8.73 -5.90 -7.98
N ASP A 474 8.28 -4.99 -8.85
CA ASP A 474 9.17 -3.98 -9.44
C ASP A 474 9.75 -3.07 -8.35
N PHE A 475 8.91 -2.63 -7.41
CA PHE A 475 9.35 -1.88 -6.23
C PHE A 475 10.33 -2.67 -5.35
N ILE A 476 10.01 -3.93 -5.01
CA ILE A 476 10.88 -4.79 -4.19
C ILE A 476 12.26 -4.99 -4.84
N LYS A 477 12.31 -5.24 -6.16
CA LYS A 477 13.57 -5.33 -6.91
C LYS A 477 14.36 -4.03 -6.81
N LYS A 478 13.69 -2.88 -7.00
CA LYS A 478 14.30 -1.55 -6.93
C LYS A 478 14.95 -1.31 -5.57
N VAL A 479 14.20 -1.47 -4.47
CA VAL A 479 14.72 -1.20 -3.12
C VAL A 479 15.81 -2.19 -2.70
N THR A 480 15.70 -3.45 -3.12
CA THR A 480 16.71 -4.48 -2.83
C THR A 480 18.04 -4.18 -3.52
N ARG A 481 18.00 -3.75 -4.80
CA ARG A 481 19.22 -3.33 -5.53
C ARG A 481 19.90 -2.13 -4.88
N ASN A 482 19.10 -1.14 -4.44
CA ASN A 482 19.62 0.06 -3.79
C ASN A 482 20.31 -0.26 -2.45
N SER A 483 19.79 -1.23 -1.70
CA SER A 483 20.41 -1.68 -0.43
C SER A 483 21.73 -2.43 -0.63
N CYS A 484 21.89 -3.15 -1.74
CA CYS A 484 23.16 -3.82 -2.05
C CYS A 484 24.26 -2.83 -2.49
N GLY A 485 23.91 -1.78 -3.23
CA GLY A 485 24.87 -0.83 -3.78
C GLY A 485 25.62 -0.01 -2.72
N THR A 486 24.94 0.38 -1.64
CA THR A 486 25.55 1.20 -0.56
C THR A 486 26.58 0.45 0.28
N SER A 487 26.55 -0.89 0.28
CA SER A 487 27.43 -1.71 1.12
C SER A 487 28.87 -1.78 0.59
N ASN A 488 29.08 -1.60 -0.73
CA ASN A 488 30.40 -1.75 -1.35
C ASN A 488 31.26 -0.48 -1.29
N VAL A 489 30.65 0.70 -1.16
CA VAL A 489 31.38 1.98 -1.24
C VAL A 489 32.20 2.28 0.03
N ASN A 490 31.84 1.72 1.19
CA ASN A 490 32.52 2.01 2.46
C ASN A 490 33.70 1.08 2.79
N ASN A 491 34.01 0.10 1.94
CA ASN A 491 35.10 -0.86 2.15
C ASN A 491 36.28 -0.68 1.16
N SER A 492 36.24 0.37 0.33
CA SER A 492 37.34 0.79 -0.56
C SER A 492 38.00 2.02 0.04
#